data_AF-A0A4R6PU96-F1
#
_entry.id   AF-A0A4R6PU96-F1
#
_cell.length_a   1.000
_cell.length_b   1.000
_cell.length_c   1.000
_cell.angle_alpha   90.00
_cell.angle_beta   90.00
_cell.angle_gamma   90.00
#
_symmetry.space_group_name_H-M   'P 1'
#
loop_
_entity.id
_entity.type
_entity.pdbx_description
1 polymer ?
#
loop_
_entity_poly.entity_id
_entity_poly.type
_entity_poly.pdbx_seq_one_letter_code
_entity_poly.pdbx_strand_id
1 'polypeptide(L)'
;MYEKTISELKELRTVASHITNLGKVMNKTEDEKLKELIGNVITPLQRSHANPKVKGKSTPGSLYNANDANIKSLIQYCKGYITIKKPEWQVLAERHGWAPKA
;
A
#
# COMPACT_ATOMS: atom_id res chain seq x y z
N MET A 1 8.11 6.78 1.25
CA MET A 1 7.45 5.46 1.19
C MET A 1 6.25 5.39 0.26
N TYR A 2 5.51 6.48 0.05
CA TYR A 2 4.35 6.51 -0.86
C TYR A 2 4.69 6.09 -2.30
N GLU A 3 5.79 6.60 -2.87
CA GLU A 3 6.26 6.17 -4.21
C GLU A 3 6.59 4.68 -4.27
N LYS A 4 7.27 4.18 -3.22
CA LYS A 4 7.63 2.76 -3.11
C LYS A 4 6.40 1.87 -3.05
N THR A 5 5.35 2.32 -2.36
CA THR A 5 4.06 1.62 -2.29
C THR A 5 3.38 1.55 -3.66
N ILE A 6 3.35 2.66 -4.42
CA ILE A 6 2.81 2.66 -5.79
C ILE A 6 3.63 1.79 -6.73
N SER A 7 4.96 1.85 -6.63
CA SER A 7 5.86 1.05 -7.45
C SER A 7 5.64 -0.44 -7.21
N GLU A 8 5.52 -0.85 -5.94
CA GLU A 8 5.19 -2.22 -5.56
C GLU A 8 3.84 -2.67 -6.14
N LEU A 9 2.80 -1.83 -6.10
CA LEU A 9 1.48 -2.14 -6.69
C LEU A 9 1.52 -2.26 -8.22
N LYS A 10 2.39 -1.49 -8.88
CA LYS A 10 2.52 -1.45 -10.34
C LYS A 10 3.33 -2.62 -10.90
N GLU A 11 4.23 -3.19 -10.11
CA GLU A 11 5.04 -4.33 -10.54
C GLU A 11 4.19 -5.59 -10.80
N LEU A 12 4.56 -6.30 -11.87
CA LEU A 12 3.99 -7.59 -12.23
C LEU A 12 4.59 -8.66 -11.33
N ARG A 13 3.93 -8.90 -10.20
CA ARG A 13 4.36 -9.88 -9.20
C ARG A 13 3.21 -10.83 -8.87
N THR A 14 3.54 -11.97 -8.27
CA THR A 14 2.53 -12.88 -7.75
C THR A 14 1.83 -12.25 -6.54
N VAL A 15 0.60 -12.70 -6.26
CA VAL A 15 -0.18 -12.24 -5.10
C VAL A 15 0.63 -12.40 -3.79
N ALA A 16 1.38 -13.49 -3.65
CA ALA A 16 2.22 -13.74 -2.47
C ALA A 16 3.38 -12.72 -2.34
N SER A 17 4.02 -12.37 -3.45
CA SER A 17 5.07 -11.34 -3.47
C SER A 17 4.52 -9.96 -3.16
N HIS A 18 3.36 -9.62 -3.73
CA HIS A 18 2.65 -8.37 -3.39
C HIS A 18 2.33 -8.29 -1.89
N ILE A 19 1.75 -9.36 -1.31
CA ILE A 19 1.46 -9.42 0.14
C ILE A 19 2.74 -9.21 0.97
N THR A 20 3.82 -9.90 0.62
CA THR A 20 5.10 -9.83 1.37
C THR A 20 5.70 -8.44 1.31
N ASN A 21 5.74 -7.82 0.14
CA ASN A 21 6.34 -6.50 0.00
C ASN A 21 5.47 -5.38 0.52
N LEU A 22 4.15 -5.46 0.31
CA LEU A 22 3.20 -4.55 0.97
C LEU A 22 3.30 -4.68 2.49
N GLY A 23 3.49 -5.90 3.02
CA GLY A 23 3.74 -6.13 4.45
C GLY A 23 5.06 -5.53 4.94
N LYS A 24 6.13 -5.58 4.13
CA LYS A 24 7.39 -4.88 4.43
C LYS A 24 7.21 -3.36 4.41
N VAL A 25 6.43 -2.83 3.47
CA VAL A 25 6.12 -1.41 3.37
C VAL A 25 5.29 -0.98 4.60
N MET A 26 4.29 -1.78 4.98
CA MET A 26 3.46 -1.58 6.17
C MET A 26 4.30 -1.56 7.45
N ASN A 27 5.29 -2.45 7.60
CA ASN A 27 6.17 -2.46 8.78
C ASN A 27 7.11 -1.25 8.83
N LYS A 28 7.56 -0.77 7.67
CA LYS A 28 8.50 0.36 7.59
C LYS A 28 7.84 1.73 7.63
N THR A 29 6.56 1.85 7.28
CA THR A 29 5.86 3.13 7.36
C THR A 29 5.37 3.38 8.78
N GLU A 30 5.49 4.62 9.24
CA GLU A 30 4.96 5.05 10.53
C GLU A 30 3.56 5.67 10.38
N ASP A 31 3.08 5.88 9.15
CA ASP A 31 1.72 6.38 8.88
C ASP A 31 0.69 5.27 9.13
N GLU A 32 -0.04 5.37 10.25
CA GLU A 32 -1.11 4.44 10.63
C GLU A 32 -2.20 4.31 9.57
N LYS A 33 -2.50 5.40 8.85
CA LYS A 33 -3.51 5.41 7.79
C LYS A 33 -3.01 4.71 6.54
N LEU A 34 -1.71 4.83 6.23
CA LEU A 34 -1.08 4.04 5.19
C LEU A 34 -1.06 2.55 5.58
N LYS A 35 -0.73 2.23 6.83
CA LYS A 35 -0.80 0.85 7.36
C LYS A 35 -2.19 0.25 7.23
N GLU A 36 -3.23 1.00 7.59
CA GLU A 36 -4.62 0.56 7.51
C GLU A 36 -5.04 0.28 6.06
N LEU A 37 -4.74 1.22 5.14
CA LEU A 37 -5.03 1.05 3.71
C LEU A 37 -4.29 -0.15 3.11
N ILE A 38 -3.02 -0.36 3.49
CA ILE A 38 -2.25 -1.53 3.07
C ILE A 38 -2.87 -2.81 3.65
N GLY A 39 -3.26 -2.81 4.92
CA GLY A 39 -3.95 -3.93 5.57
C GLY A 39 -5.23 -4.31 4.84
N ASN A 40 -6.07 -3.32 4.50
CA ASN A 40 -7.32 -3.53 3.75
C ASN A 40 -7.11 -4.11 2.35
N VAL A 41 -5.95 -3.90 1.74
CA VAL A 41 -5.56 -4.53 0.46
C VAL A 41 -5.00 -5.94 0.70
N ILE A 42 -4.15 -6.13 1.72
CA ILE A 42 -3.51 -7.41 2.05
C ILE A 42 -4.54 -8.46 2.49
N THR A 43 -5.52 -8.12 3.34
CA THR A 43 -6.50 -9.07 3.87
C THR A 43 -7.29 -9.82 2.79
N PRO A 44 -7.91 -9.15 1.78
CA PRO A 44 -8.59 -9.84 0.70
C PRO A 44 -7.63 -10.59 -0.23
N LEU A 45 -6.40 -10.10 -0.43
CA LEU A 45 -5.35 -10.81 -1.18
C LEU A 45 -4.95 -12.11 -0.49
N GLN A 46 -4.72 -12.07 0.83
CA GLN A 46 -4.41 -13.24 1.65
C GLN A 46 -5.56 -14.23 1.67
N ARG A 47 -6.80 -13.75 1.84
CA ARG A 47 -8.00 -14.60 1.79
C ARG A 47 -8.16 -15.29 0.44
N SER A 48 -7.92 -14.56 -0.66
CA SER A 48 -7.95 -15.12 -2.02
C SER A 48 -6.81 -16.11 -2.26
N HIS A 49 -5.63 -15.84 -1.73
CA HIS A 49 -4.47 -16.74 -1.83
C HIS A 49 -4.66 -18.04 -1.02
N ALA A 50 -5.20 -17.92 0.21
CA ALA A 50 -5.51 -19.03 1.10
C ALA A 50 -6.63 -19.92 0.55
N ASN A 51 -7.54 -19.38 -0.26
CA ASN A 51 -8.62 -20.15 -0.85
C ASN A 51 -8.07 -21.16 -1.91
N PRO A 52 -8.22 -22.48 -1.70
CA PRO A 52 -7.72 -23.50 -2.63
C PRO A 52 -8.47 -23.53 -3.98
N LYS A 53 -9.65 -22.91 -4.08
CA LYS A 53 -10.47 -22.86 -5.30
C LYS A 53 -9.97 -21.85 -6.35
N VAL A 54 -9.07 -20.95 -5.99
CA VAL A 54 -8.55 -19.93 -6.92
C VAL A 54 -7.46 -20.57 -7.78
N LYS A 55 -7.79 -20.91 -9.04
CA LYS A 55 -6.81 -21.29 -10.07
C LYS A 55 -6.08 -20.04 -10.57
N GLY A 56 -4.76 -20.07 -10.66
CA GLY A 56 -3.93 -18.92 -11.08
C GLY A 56 -3.15 -18.21 -9.96
N LYS A 57 -2.90 -18.88 -8.82
CA LYS A 57 -2.13 -18.31 -7.67
C LYS A 57 -0.73 -17.81 -8.03
N SER A 58 -0.16 -18.31 -9.11
CA SER A 58 1.19 -17.99 -9.59
C SER A 58 1.19 -17.08 -10.82
N THR A 59 0.04 -16.60 -11.30
CA THR A 59 0.00 -15.69 -12.44
C THR A 59 0.49 -14.32 -11.99
N PRO A 60 1.62 -13.82 -12.52
CA PRO A 60 2.10 -12.48 -12.19
C PRO A 60 1.10 -11.47 -12.74
N GLY A 61 0.58 -10.61 -11.87
CA GLY A 61 -0.40 -9.59 -12.22
C GLY A 61 -0.04 -8.26 -11.56
N SER A 62 -0.43 -7.16 -12.19
CA SER A 62 -0.31 -5.85 -11.57
C SER A 62 -1.57 -5.60 -10.75
N LEU A 63 -1.39 -5.38 -9.45
CA LEU A 63 -2.50 -4.98 -8.58
C LEU A 63 -2.98 -3.56 -8.93
N TYR A 64 -2.10 -2.74 -9.51
CA TYR A 64 -2.44 -1.40 -9.98
C TYR A 64 -3.62 -1.36 -10.96
N ASN A 65 -3.80 -2.42 -11.78
CA ASN A 65 -4.90 -2.51 -12.73
C ASN A 65 -6.07 -3.39 -12.23
N ALA A 66 -5.96 -3.92 -11.00
CA ALA A 66 -7.05 -4.66 -10.39
C ALA A 66 -8.22 -3.69 -10.12
N ASN A 67 -9.45 -4.12 -10.44
CA ASN A 67 -10.64 -3.33 -10.20
C ASN A 67 -11.09 -3.39 -8.73
N ASP A 68 -10.16 -3.11 -7.81
CA ASP A 68 -10.38 -3.12 -6.37
C ASP A 68 -10.42 -1.69 -5.83
N ALA A 69 -11.48 -1.38 -5.07
CA ALA A 69 -11.67 -0.06 -4.49
C ALA A 69 -10.59 0.27 -3.45
N ASN A 70 -10.07 -0.72 -2.73
CA ASN A 70 -9.04 -0.52 -1.71
C ASN A 70 -7.71 -0.14 -2.37
N ILE A 71 -7.37 -0.79 -3.50
CA ILE A 71 -6.15 -0.47 -4.25
C ILE A 71 -6.24 0.93 -4.85
N LYS A 72 -7.38 1.31 -5.44
CA LYS A 72 -7.60 2.68 -5.95
C LYS A 72 -7.46 3.73 -4.85
N SER A 73 -8.06 3.50 -3.68
CA SER A 73 -7.93 4.40 -2.53
C SER A 73 -6.48 4.52 -2.04
N LEU A 74 -5.76 3.40 -1.96
CA LEU A 74 -4.34 3.39 -1.59
C LEU A 74 -3.48 4.17 -2.60
N ILE A 75 -3.72 3.99 -3.89
CA ILE A 75 -3.02 4.72 -4.97
C ILE A 75 -3.33 6.21 -4.88
N GLN A 76 -4.58 6.59 -4.70
CA GLN A 76 -5.01 7.98 -4.61
C GLN A 76 -4.42 8.67 -3.38
N TYR A 77 -4.42 7.99 -2.24
CA TYR A 77 -3.78 8.45 -1.01
C TYR A 77 -2.29 8.69 -1.25
N CYS A 78 -1.56 7.68 -1.72
CA CYS A 78 -0.13 7.80 -2.02
C CYS A 78 0.15 8.91 -3.06
N LYS A 79 -0.65 9.02 -4.14
CA LYS A 79 -0.49 10.06 -5.16
C LYS A 79 -0.61 11.46 -4.57
N GLY A 80 -1.56 11.69 -3.66
CA GLY A 80 -1.71 12.98 -2.99
C GLY A 80 -0.41 13.42 -2.33
N TYR A 81 0.19 12.55 -1.50
CA TYR A 81 1.44 12.88 -0.81
C TYR A 81 2.66 12.98 -1.74
N ILE A 82 2.70 12.19 -2.82
CA ILE A 82 3.75 12.27 -3.84
C ILE A 82 3.69 13.62 -4.57
N THR A 83 2.50 14.07 -4.97
CA THR A 83 2.31 15.36 -5.64
C THR A 83 2.69 16.52 -4.73
N ILE A 84 2.36 16.43 -3.44
CA ILE A 84 2.71 17.46 -2.44
C ILE A 84 4.21 17.39 -2.08
N LYS A 85 4.94 16.34 -2.52
CA LYS A 85 6.30 16.00 -2.07
C LYS A 85 6.48 16.08 -0.55
N LYS A 86 5.38 15.89 0.20
CA LYS A 86 5.42 15.97 1.65
C LYS A 86 6.17 14.75 2.16
N PRO A 87 7.33 14.91 2.80
CA PRO A 87 8.06 13.77 3.32
C PRO A 87 7.26 13.15 4.47
N GLU A 88 7.37 11.83 4.66
CA GLU A 88 6.59 11.11 5.67
C GLU A 88 6.76 11.67 7.08
N TRP A 89 7.98 12.10 7.44
CA TRP A 89 8.24 12.71 8.74
C TRP A 89 7.41 13.98 8.95
N GLN A 90 7.09 14.73 7.90
CA GLN A 90 6.29 15.96 8.02
C GLN A 90 4.80 15.63 8.22
N VAL A 91 4.29 14.60 7.53
CA VAL A 91 2.92 14.10 7.73
C VAL A 91 2.76 13.51 9.14
N LEU A 92 3.78 12.79 9.61
CA LEU A 92 3.84 12.23 10.96
C LEU A 92 3.90 13.33 12.01
N ALA A 93 4.76 14.33 11.80
CA ALA A 93 4.91 15.49 12.67
C ALA A 93 3.58 16.24 12.83
N GLU A 94 2.89 16.57 11.73
CA GLU A 94 1.58 17.23 11.78
C GLU A 94 0.53 16.41 12.55
N ARG A 95 0.55 15.08 12.45
CA ARG A 95 -0.37 14.20 13.19
C ARG A 95 -0.06 14.08 14.67
N HIS A 96 1.21 14.05 15.03
CA HIS A 96 1.65 14.01 16.43
C HIS A 96 1.58 15.39 17.10
N GLY A 97 0.92 16.37 16.49
CA GLY A 97 0.77 17.72 17.04
C GLY A 97 2.05 18.58 16.94
N TRP A 98 3.04 18.13 16.18
CA TRP A 98 4.25 18.89 15.92
C TRP A 98 3.97 19.90 14.80
N ALA A 99 3.67 21.13 15.19
CA ALA A 99 3.75 22.29 14.31
C ALA A 99 5.17 22.87 14.42
N PRO A 100 5.86 23.17 13.30
CA PRO A 100 7.14 23.88 13.38
C PRO A 100 6.89 25.19 14.14
N LYS A 101 7.60 25.35 15.25
CA LYS A 101 7.55 26.58 16.05
C LYS A 101 8.10 27.70 15.17
N ALA A 102 7.22 28.64 14.82
CA ALA A 102 7.56 29.85 14.08
C ALA A 102 8.64 30.67 14.79
#